data_AF-A0A3S0XT57-F1
#
_entry.id   AF-A0A3S0XT57-F1
#
_cell.length_a   1.000
_cell.length_b   1.000
_cell.length_c   1.000
_cell.angle_alpha   90.00
_cell.angle_beta   90.00
_cell.angle_gamma   90.00
#
_symmetry.space_group_name_H-M   'P 1'
#
loop_
_entity.id
_entity.type
_entity.pdbx_description
1 polymer ?
#
loop_
_entity_poly.entity_id
_entity_poly.type
_entity_poly.pdbx_seq_one_letter_code
_entity_poly.pdbx_strand_id
1 'polypeptide(L)'
;MGLPEVLHKLSRLFLAGFALVASPFVRLGALLLSTALAIPIAAVIILIVSFVVGAKTFELVPSYVASALVAAGTAAVLTLLAAAITPVVLFFALCEVIISPIKGARAAWEGGLEGWYDYAFRLFFFSFFSSSDAPEAMDEDLIQRRFQYADADQMQQLLSMLQAAQENTYTNPIEPQQFAALELSQEELNEIIKNSAPLLTPQETQQLAQKDSREIADLLQKYQDMLERLNGNCTIDLEKPAPENAVVLVKQYFKDSAWLPVPGRSQIFNKQSLQTYCTSANATHPLTRENLLEPTPYKVDTETYHTRYVFHNYYYSPQASSPTIISQEISMMAAKLRDCLTTSPKPAQVTIHSGSQQAMFTPANI
;
A
#
# COMPACT_ATOMS: atom_id res chain seq x y z
N MET A 1 25.00 18.15 31.43
CA MET A 1 25.44 17.08 30.52
C MET A 1 26.53 16.28 31.21
N GLY A 2 26.41 14.96 31.22
CA GLY A 2 27.47 14.11 31.74
C GLY A 2 28.68 14.08 30.79
N LEU A 3 29.88 13.95 31.33
CA LEU A 3 31.11 13.67 30.57
C LEU A 3 30.95 12.61 29.44
N PRO A 4 30.21 11.49 29.62
CA PRO A 4 30.01 10.51 28.54
C PRO A 4 29.21 11.04 27.34
N GLU A 5 28.26 11.95 27.55
CA GLU A 5 27.45 12.51 26.47
C GLU A 5 28.29 13.44 25.57
N VAL A 6 29.22 14.18 26.18
CA VAL A 6 30.14 15.08 25.47
C VAL A 6 31.12 14.27 24.63
N LEU A 7 31.68 13.19 25.19
CA LEU A 7 32.59 12.30 24.45
C LEU A 7 31.90 11.63 23.26
N HIS A 8 30.62 11.24 23.40
CA HIS A 8 29.83 10.65 22.31
C HIS A 8 29.54 11.64 21.16
N LYS A 9 29.27 12.91 21.49
CA LYS A 9 29.05 13.94 20.45
C LYS A 9 30.35 14.30 19.72
N LEU A 10 31.48 14.34 20.44
CA LEU A 10 32.79 14.60 19.83
C LEU A 10 33.24 13.48 18.89
N SER A 11 32.98 12.21 19.24
CA SER A 11 33.31 11.08 18.36
C SER A 11 32.48 11.11 17.06
N ARG A 12 31.17 11.42 17.14
CA ARG A 12 30.31 11.59 15.96
C ARG A 12 30.73 12.74 15.07
N LEU A 13 31.14 13.87 15.66
CA LEU A 13 31.65 15.01 14.89
C LEU A 13 32.94 14.68 14.14
N PHE A 14 33.86 13.98 14.80
CA PHE A 14 35.10 13.51 14.17
C PHE A 14 34.82 12.54 13.02
N LEU A 15 33.91 11.58 13.23
CA LEU A 15 33.50 10.61 12.21
C LEU A 15 32.80 11.27 11.02
N ALA A 16 31.93 12.25 11.25
CA ALA A 16 31.29 13.02 10.18
C ALA A 16 32.33 13.81 9.36
N GLY A 17 33.33 14.42 10.02
CA GLY A 17 34.44 15.09 9.35
C GLY A 17 35.29 14.13 8.51
N PHE A 18 35.59 12.94 9.04
CA PHE A 18 36.29 11.89 8.32
C PHE A 18 35.50 11.42 7.09
N ALA A 19 34.20 11.16 7.24
CA ALA A 19 33.33 10.71 6.16
C ALA A 19 33.18 11.76 5.06
N LEU A 20 33.14 13.06 5.40
CA LEU A 20 33.10 14.15 4.43
C LEU A 20 34.32 14.11 3.48
N VAL A 21 35.49 13.73 3.99
CA VAL A 21 36.71 13.59 3.18
C VAL A 21 36.76 12.25 2.48
N ALA A 22 36.41 11.14 3.15
CA ALA A 22 36.59 9.78 2.64
C ALA A 22 35.54 9.37 1.59
N SER A 23 34.27 9.78 1.76
CA SER A 23 33.17 9.38 0.88
C SER A 23 33.33 9.72 -0.61
N PRO A 24 33.85 10.88 -1.03
CA PRO A 24 34.09 11.13 -2.46
C PRO A 24 35.13 10.18 -3.05
N PHE A 25 36.16 9.77 -2.30
CA PHE A 25 37.14 8.80 -2.78
C PHE A 25 36.56 7.39 -2.89
N VAL A 26 35.73 6.98 -1.94
CA VAL A 26 35.01 5.69 -2.01
C VAL A 26 34.09 5.68 -3.22
N ARG A 27 33.32 6.75 -3.44
CA ARG A 27 32.43 6.88 -4.59
C ARG A 27 33.19 6.89 -5.91
N LEU A 28 34.30 7.63 -5.99
CA LEU A 28 35.16 7.64 -7.17
C LEU A 28 35.76 6.26 -7.44
N GLY A 29 36.23 5.55 -6.41
CA GLY A 29 36.73 4.18 -6.53
C GLY A 29 35.67 3.21 -7.05
N ALA A 30 34.44 3.29 -6.51
CA ALA A 30 33.30 2.51 -6.99
C ALA A 30 32.96 2.81 -8.45
N LEU A 31 32.98 4.08 -8.85
CA LEU A 31 32.73 4.50 -10.24
C LEU A 31 33.82 4.03 -11.21
N LEU A 32 35.08 4.10 -10.81
CA LEU A 32 36.19 3.61 -11.63
C LEU A 32 36.10 2.10 -11.82
N LEU A 33 35.80 1.36 -10.74
CA LEU A 33 35.63 -0.09 -10.80
C LEU A 33 34.41 -0.48 -11.66
N SER A 34 33.28 0.20 -11.48
CA SER A 34 32.07 -0.08 -12.27
C SER A 34 32.28 0.21 -13.75
N THR A 35 32.96 1.31 -14.08
CA THR A 35 33.31 1.65 -15.47
C THR A 35 34.27 0.62 -16.06
N ALA A 36 35.29 0.18 -15.30
CA ALA A 36 36.22 -0.85 -15.73
C ALA A 36 35.55 -2.19 -16.02
N LEU A 37 34.48 -2.54 -15.29
CA LEU A 37 33.69 -3.75 -15.51
C LEU A 37 32.63 -3.59 -16.62
N ALA A 38 32.05 -2.40 -16.77
CA ALA A 38 31.01 -2.14 -17.76
C ALA A 38 31.54 -2.18 -19.20
N ILE A 39 32.77 -1.68 -19.43
CA ILE A 39 33.40 -1.68 -20.76
C ILE A 39 33.51 -3.09 -21.39
N PRO A 40 34.11 -4.10 -20.73
CA PRO A 40 34.21 -5.44 -21.31
C PRO A 40 32.83 -6.10 -21.47
N ILE A 41 31.89 -5.87 -20.55
CA ILE A 41 30.52 -6.40 -20.66
C ILE A 41 29.81 -5.80 -21.88
N ALA A 42 29.88 -4.48 -22.06
CA ALA A 42 29.32 -3.80 -23.23
C ALA A 42 29.96 -4.32 -24.52
N ALA A 43 31.28 -4.51 -24.55
CA ALA A 43 31.95 -5.08 -25.72
C ALA A 43 31.45 -6.49 -26.06
N VAL A 44 31.25 -7.35 -25.06
CA VAL A 44 30.69 -8.70 -25.26
C VAL A 44 29.25 -8.63 -25.78
N ILE A 45 28.40 -7.77 -25.20
CA ILE A 45 27.02 -7.58 -25.64
C ILE A 45 26.98 -7.11 -27.10
N ILE A 46 27.79 -6.11 -27.45
CA ILE A 46 27.88 -5.59 -28.82
C ILE A 46 28.27 -6.71 -29.79
N LEU A 47 29.26 -7.54 -29.45
CA LEU A 47 29.68 -8.67 -30.28
C LEU A 47 28.55 -9.69 -30.46
N ILE A 48 27.88 -10.10 -29.38
CA ILE A 48 26.78 -11.07 -29.43
C ILE A 48 25.63 -10.54 -30.29
N VAL A 49 25.18 -9.32 -30.04
CA VAL A 49 24.05 -8.71 -30.77
C VAL A 49 24.41 -8.58 -32.26
N SER A 50 25.61 -8.10 -32.58
CA SER A 50 26.06 -7.96 -33.96
C SER A 50 26.13 -9.31 -34.68
N PHE A 51 26.59 -10.37 -33.99
CA PHE A 51 26.60 -11.72 -34.52
C PHE A 51 25.19 -12.26 -34.78
N VAL A 52 24.26 -12.11 -33.83
CA VAL A 52 22.87 -12.56 -33.97
C VAL A 52 22.18 -11.86 -35.14
N VAL A 53 22.34 -10.55 -35.27
CA VAL A 53 21.77 -9.78 -36.39
C VAL A 53 22.39 -10.20 -37.73
N GLY A 54 23.71 -10.43 -37.77
CA GLY A 54 24.40 -10.96 -38.95
C GLY A 54 23.88 -12.33 -39.37
N ALA A 55 23.73 -13.26 -38.42
CA ALA A 55 23.20 -14.60 -38.66
C ALA A 55 21.76 -14.54 -39.21
N LYS A 56 20.90 -13.70 -38.62
CA LYS A 56 19.53 -13.48 -39.12
C LYS A 56 19.49 -12.86 -40.51
N THR A 57 20.44 -12.00 -40.84
CA THR A 57 20.56 -11.45 -42.19
C THR A 57 20.93 -12.53 -43.20
N PHE A 58 21.79 -13.49 -42.83
CA PHE A 58 22.15 -14.60 -43.71
C PHE A 58 20.98 -15.54 -44.01
N GLU A 59 20.08 -15.76 -43.04
CA GLU A 59 18.82 -16.50 -43.25
C GLU A 59 17.92 -15.82 -44.30
N LEU A 60 17.91 -14.48 -44.33
CA LEU A 60 17.07 -13.69 -45.25
C LEU A 60 17.72 -13.50 -46.63
N VAL A 61 19.03 -13.27 -46.66
CA VAL A 61 19.83 -13.04 -47.87
C VAL A 61 21.08 -13.93 -47.77
N PRO A 62 21.13 -15.06 -48.51
CA PRO A 62 22.21 -16.05 -48.40
C PRO A 62 23.51 -15.57 -49.05
N SER A 63 24.10 -14.52 -48.47
CA SER A 63 25.35 -13.90 -48.88
C SER A 63 26.18 -13.60 -47.65
N TYR A 64 27.35 -14.25 -47.55
CA TYR A 64 28.32 -14.03 -46.47
C TYR A 64 28.83 -12.58 -46.41
N VAL A 65 28.91 -11.92 -47.56
CA VAL A 65 29.35 -10.52 -47.64
C VAL A 65 28.27 -9.59 -47.08
N ALA A 66 27.00 -9.83 -47.44
CA ALA A 66 25.89 -9.02 -46.95
C ALA A 66 25.72 -9.17 -45.43
N SER A 67 25.78 -10.40 -44.90
CA SER A 67 25.66 -10.64 -43.45
C SER A 67 26.83 -10.06 -42.66
N ALA A 68 28.07 -10.16 -43.17
CA ALA A 68 29.24 -9.56 -42.54
C ALA A 68 29.16 -8.03 -42.50
N LEU A 69 28.69 -7.39 -43.59
CA LEU A 69 28.51 -5.94 -43.64
C LEU A 69 27.44 -5.46 -42.66
N VAL A 70 26.32 -6.19 -42.53
CA VAL A 70 25.26 -5.84 -41.58
C VAL A 70 25.71 -6.05 -40.13
N ALA A 71 26.45 -7.13 -39.83
CA ALA A 71 27.03 -7.34 -38.51
C ALA A 71 28.01 -6.21 -38.14
N ALA A 72 28.92 -5.84 -39.06
CA ALA A 72 29.86 -4.75 -38.86
C ALA A 72 29.16 -3.39 -38.69
N GLY A 73 28.12 -3.12 -39.50
CA GLY A 73 27.30 -1.92 -39.38
C GLY A 73 26.56 -1.85 -38.05
N THR A 74 26.01 -2.97 -37.57
CA THR A 74 25.35 -3.07 -36.26
C THR A 74 26.34 -2.79 -35.13
N ALA A 75 27.53 -3.38 -35.19
CA ALA A 75 28.58 -3.12 -34.21
C ALA A 75 28.97 -1.64 -34.18
N ALA A 76 29.13 -1.00 -35.35
CA ALA A 76 29.46 0.42 -35.45
C ALA A 76 28.36 1.32 -34.85
N VAL A 77 27.09 1.04 -35.15
CA VAL A 77 25.94 1.78 -34.60
C VAL A 77 25.86 1.65 -33.09
N LEU A 78 25.98 0.42 -32.56
CA LEU A 78 25.94 0.19 -31.11
C LEU A 78 27.13 0.84 -30.40
N THR A 79 28.32 0.80 -31.00
CA THR A 79 29.50 1.49 -30.47
C THR A 79 29.30 3.00 -30.43
N LEU A 80 28.73 3.59 -31.49
CA LEU A 80 28.44 5.02 -31.55
C LEU A 80 27.37 5.42 -30.53
N LEU A 81 26.33 4.60 -30.36
CA LEU A 81 25.30 4.81 -29.35
C LEU A 81 25.88 4.74 -27.93
N ALA A 82 26.72 3.74 -27.64
CA ALA A 82 27.41 3.63 -26.36
C ALA A 82 28.30 4.86 -26.10
N ALA A 83 29.07 5.30 -27.11
CA ALA A 83 29.89 6.50 -27.02
C ALA A 83 29.08 7.78 -26.79
N ALA A 84 27.87 7.88 -27.35
CA ALA A 84 26.97 9.02 -27.16
C ALA A 84 26.32 9.04 -25.77
N ILE A 85 25.98 7.87 -25.20
CA ILE A 85 25.34 7.76 -23.87
C ILE A 85 26.36 7.89 -22.74
N THR A 86 27.57 7.40 -22.93
CA THR A 86 28.67 7.43 -21.95
C THR A 86 28.90 8.81 -21.30
N PRO A 87 29.02 9.93 -22.04
CA PRO A 87 29.25 11.24 -21.42
C PRO A 87 28.07 11.70 -20.55
N VAL A 88 26.83 11.35 -20.92
CA VAL A 88 25.63 11.69 -20.14
C VAL A 88 25.64 10.93 -18.81
N VAL A 89 25.92 9.63 -18.86
CA VAL A 89 26.03 8.79 -17.66
C VAL A 89 27.18 9.26 -16.76
N LEU A 90 28.33 9.58 -17.34
CA LEU A 90 29.48 10.12 -16.60
C LEU A 90 29.15 11.45 -15.92
N PHE A 91 28.39 12.33 -16.58
CA PHE A 91 27.96 13.60 -15.99
C PHE A 91 27.12 13.38 -14.72
N PHE A 92 26.09 12.52 -14.78
CA PHE A 92 25.27 12.20 -13.61
C PHE A 92 26.06 11.51 -12.51
N ALA A 93 26.98 10.60 -12.87
CA ALA A 93 27.88 9.97 -11.92
C ALA A 93 28.77 11.00 -11.20
N LEU A 94 29.25 12.02 -11.91
CA LEU A 94 30.04 13.11 -11.35
C LEU A 94 29.24 13.98 -10.39
N CYS A 95 27.98 14.28 -10.70
CA CYS A 95 27.07 14.96 -9.77
C CYS A 95 26.90 14.18 -8.46
N GLU A 96 26.79 12.85 -8.53
CA GLU A 96 26.72 12.01 -7.32
C GLU A 96 28.03 12.02 -6.51
N VAL A 97 29.19 12.12 -7.15
CA VAL A 97 30.47 12.31 -6.43
C VAL A 97 30.45 13.62 -5.63
N ILE A 98 29.91 14.70 -6.20
CA ILE A 98 29.82 16.00 -5.53
C ILE A 98 28.90 15.95 -4.30
N ILE A 99 27.82 15.16 -4.36
CA ILE A 99 26.84 15.05 -3.27
C ILE A 99 27.25 14.00 -2.22
N SER A 100 28.11 13.05 -2.59
CA SER A 100 28.57 11.96 -1.70
C SER A 100 29.21 12.38 -0.36
N PRO A 101 29.95 13.51 -0.23
CA PRO A 101 30.49 13.96 1.05
C PRO A 101 29.38 14.25 2.07
N ILE A 102 28.27 14.84 1.61
CA ILE A 102 27.15 15.24 2.46
C ILE A 102 26.39 13.99 2.94
N LYS A 103 26.09 13.07 2.01
CA LYS A 103 25.42 11.80 2.34
C LYS A 103 26.28 10.94 3.29
N GLY A 104 27.58 10.86 3.03
CA GLY A 104 28.53 10.14 3.88
C GLY A 104 28.68 10.72 5.28
N ALA A 105 28.84 12.04 5.38
CA ALA A 105 28.91 12.74 6.67
C ALA A 105 27.63 12.56 7.49
N ARG A 106 26.47 12.55 6.82
CA ARG A 106 25.17 12.30 7.45
C ARG A 106 25.06 10.89 8.00
N ALA A 107 25.37 9.87 7.20
CA ALA A 107 25.36 8.47 7.64
C ALA A 107 26.31 8.24 8.83
N ALA A 108 27.49 8.88 8.81
CA ALA A 108 28.44 8.85 9.91
C ALA A 108 27.94 9.56 11.18
N TRP A 109 27.16 10.63 11.04
CA TRP A 109 26.60 11.38 12.15
C TRP A 109 25.46 10.61 12.86
N GLU A 110 24.59 9.99 12.06
CA GLU A 110 23.41 9.27 12.54
C GLU A 110 23.80 7.89 13.12
N GLY A 111 24.54 7.10 12.35
CA GLY A 111 24.92 5.72 12.68
C GLY A 111 26.35 5.53 13.17
N GLY A 112 27.14 6.60 13.32
CA GLY A 112 28.55 6.47 13.68
C GLY A 112 29.36 5.77 12.58
N LEU A 113 30.36 4.98 13.00
CA LEU A 113 31.23 4.27 12.06
C LEU A 113 30.46 3.18 11.28
N GLU A 114 29.49 2.53 11.92
CA GLU A 114 28.65 1.48 11.32
C GLU A 114 27.77 2.05 10.19
N GLY A 115 27.12 3.19 10.42
CA GLY A 115 26.34 3.88 9.40
C GLY A 115 27.17 4.32 8.19
N TRP A 116 28.41 4.77 8.42
CA TRP A 116 29.33 5.09 7.33
C TRP A 116 29.77 3.85 6.54
N TYR A 117 30.06 2.73 7.21
CA TYR A 117 30.41 1.48 6.54
C TYR A 117 29.27 0.93 5.71
N ASP A 118 28.03 0.93 6.21
CA ASP A 118 26.86 0.52 5.42
C ASP A 118 26.71 1.38 4.16
N TYR A 119 26.82 2.70 4.30
CA TYR A 119 26.81 3.63 3.16
C TYR A 119 27.92 3.31 2.16
N ALA A 120 29.17 3.18 2.61
CA ALA A 120 30.32 2.89 1.74
C ALA A 120 30.18 1.53 1.03
N PHE A 121 29.69 0.51 1.74
CA PHE A 121 29.46 -0.83 1.20
C PHE A 121 28.36 -0.80 0.14
N ARG A 122 27.24 -0.11 0.40
CA ARG A 122 26.15 0.03 -0.58
C ARG A 122 26.61 0.70 -1.86
N LEU A 123 27.37 1.78 -1.73
CA LEU A 123 27.94 2.48 -2.90
C LEU A 123 28.83 1.57 -3.75
N PHE A 124 29.52 0.60 -3.14
CA PHE A 124 30.46 -0.28 -3.81
C PHE A 124 29.77 -1.48 -4.48
N PHE A 125 28.76 -2.08 -3.83
CA PHE A 125 28.12 -3.32 -4.31
C PHE A 125 26.82 -3.08 -5.11
N PHE A 126 25.99 -2.11 -4.73
CA PHE A 126 24.67 -1.93 -5.35
C PHE A 126 24.64 -0.98 -6.54
N SER A 127 25.72 -0.23 -6.79
CA SER A 127 25.85 0.61 -7.99
C SER A 127 25.88 -0.17 -9.30
N PHE A 128 26.12 -1.49 -9.25
CA PHE A 128 26.29 -2.32 -10.44
C PHE A 128 24.98 -2.89 -10.99
N PHE A 129 23.98 -3.11 -10.14
CA PHE A 129 22.75 -3.84 -10.51
C PHE A 129 21.49 -2.97 -10.51
N SER A 130 21.54 -1.74 -10.00
CA SER A 130 20.35 -0.91 -9.80
C SER A 130 20.30 0.21 -10.83
N SER A 131 19.73 -0.06 -12.01
CA SER A 131 19.31 0.96 -12.99
C SER A 131 17.80 1.20 -13.02
N SER A 132 17.05 0.52 -12.15
CA SER A 132 15.68 0.86 -11.80
C SER A 132 15.70 1.32 -10.36
N ASP A 133 14.97 2.39 -10.06
CA ASP A 133 14.62 2.82 -8.72
C ASP A 133 14.14 1.62 -7.87
N ALA A 134 15.06 0.97 -7.17
CA ALA A 134 14.81 0.67 -5.79
C ALA A 134 15.08 2.01 -5.12
N PRO A 135 14.06 2.86 -4.88
CA PRO A 135 14.26 3.94 -3.97
C PRO A 135 14.74 3.26 -2.70
N GLU A 136 15.98 3.55 -2.29
CA GLU A 136 16.26 3.55 -0.87
C GLU A 136 15.06 4.26 -0.24
N ALA A 137 14.55 3.68 0.84
CA ALA A 137 13.75 4.38 1.81
C ALA A 137 14.46 5.70 2.13
N MET A 138 14.19 6.68 1.29
CA MET A 138 14.67 8.04 1.33
C MET A 138 13.78 8.65 2.38
N ASP A 139 14.05 8.23 3.62
CA ASP A 139 14.03 9.02 4.83
C ASP A 139 13.24 10.31 4.63
N GLU A 140 11.91 10.10 4.62
CA GLU A 140 10.88 11.06 4.24
C GLU A 140 10.73 12.17 5.29
N ASP A 141 11.50 12.10 6.38
CA ASP A 141 11.65 13.13 7.39
C ASP A 141 12.33 14.40 6.82
N LEU A 142 13.05 14.29 5.68
CA LEU A 142 13.64 15.44 4.98
C LEU A 142 12.78 16.01 3.85
N ILE A 143 11.82 15.24 3.33
CA ILE A 143 10.76 15.75 2.43
C ILE A 143 9.69 16.48 3.25
N GLN A 144 9.42 16.04 4.50
CA GLN A 144 8.56 16.73 5.47
C GLN A 144 8.96 18.18 5.75
N ARG A 145 10.21 18.59 5.52
CA ARG A 145 10.67 19.95 5.80
C ARG A 145 10.62 20.93 4.62
N ARG A 146 10.34 20.50 3.38
CA ARG A 146 10.39 21.41 2.20
C ARG A 146 9.05 21.68 1.50
N PHE A 147 7.99 20.92 1.73
CA PHE A 147 6.68 21.12 1.08
C PHE A 147 5.60 21.69 2.02
N GLN A 148 5.98 22.69 2.80
CA GLN A 148 5.10 23.45 3.70
C GLN A 148 4.03 24.33 3.00
N TYR A 149 3.78 24.15 1.70
CA TYR A 149 2.82 24.93 0.92
C TYR A 149 2.18 24.11 -0.22
N ALA A 150 1.32 23.14 0.10
CA ALA A 150 0.26 22.65 -0.78
C ALA A 150 -0.72 21.82 0.05
N ASP A 151 -2.03 22.03 -0.17
CA ASP A 151 -3.18 21.54 0.59
C ASP A 151 -2.97 20.22 1.35
N ALA A 152 -3.02 20.31 2.68
CA ALA A 152 -2.83 19.20 3.61
C ALA A 152 -3.81 18.03 3.37
N ASP A 153 -5.00 18.31 2.86
CA ASP A 153 -6.05 17.30 2.63
C ASP A 153 -5.69 16.35 1.47
N GLN A 154 -5.07 16.84 0.40
CA GLN A 154 -4.67 16.00 -0.74
C GLN A 154 -3.47 15.12 -0.42
N MET A 155 -2.52 15.62 0.38
CA MET A 155 -1.36 14.85 0.83
C MET A 155 -1.76 13.74 1.80
N GLN A 156 -2.75 13.98 2.66
CA GLN A 156 -3.26 12.97 3.58
C GLN A 156 -4.05 11.87 2.86
N GLN A 157 -4.74 12.23 1.77
CA GLN A 157 -5.40 11.27 0.88
C GLN A 157 -4.40 10.44 0.06
N LEU A 158 -3.30 11.05 -0.41
CA LEU A 158 -2.23 10.36 -1.12
C LEU A 158 -1.41 9.46 -0.20
N LEU A 159 -1.07 9.93 1.01
CA LEU A 159 -0.39 9.15 2.03
C LEU A 159 -1.23 7.97 2.46
N SER A 160 -2.54 8.15 2.64
CA SER A 160 -3.41 7.03 2.97
C SER A 160 -3.52 6.04 1.80
N MET A 161 -3.57 6.51 0.54
CA MET A 161 -3.50 5.63 -0.63
C MET A 161 -2.16 4.88 -0.74
N LEU A 162 -1.04 5.52 -0.41
CA LEU A 162 0.29 4.91 -0.40
C LEU A 162 0.45 3.93 0.77
N GLN A 163 -0.11 4.23 1.93
CA GLN A 163 -0.12 3.36 3.10
C GLN A 163 -1.05 2.14 2.86
N ALA A 164 -2.17 2.35 2.18
CA ALA A 164 -3.03 1.28 1.67
C ALA A 164 -2.33 0.43 0.59
N ALA A 165 -1.56 1.06 -0.30
CA ALA A 165 -0.74 0.35 -1.29
C ALA A 165 0.41 -0.43 -0.63
N GLN A 166 1.00 0.10 0.44
CA GLN A 166 2.07 -0.53 1.20
C GLN A 166 1.55 -1.68 2.09
N GLU A 167 0.40 -1.54 2.73
CA GLU A 167 -0.33 -2.65 3.36
C GLU A 167 -0.71 -3.73 2.34
N ASN A 168 -1.00 -3.34 1.09
CA ASN A 168 -1.24 -4.27 -0.02
C ASN A 168 0.05 -4.86 -0.61
N THR A 169 1.23 -4.31 -0.29
CA THR A 169 2.53 -4.83 -0.76
C THR A 169 3.04 -5.99 0.10
N TYR A 170 2.32 -6.35 1.19
CA TYR A 170 2.37 -7.71 1.73
C TYR A 170 1.56 -8.65 0.82
N THR A 171 1.94 -8.71 -0.46
CA THR A 171 1.73 -9.86 -1.36
C THR A 171 2.57 -11.02 -0.83
N ASN A 172 2.14 -11.60 0.28
CA ASN A 172 2.44 -13.01 0.48
C ASN A 172 1.52 -13.79 -0.48
N PRO A 173 1.98 -14.91 -1.05
CA PRO A 173 1.05 -15.91 -1.56
C PRO A 173 -0.04 -16.16 -0.51
N ILE A 174 -1.19 -16.68 -0.90
CA ILE A 174 -2.12 -17.26 0.09
C ILE A 174 -1.39 -18.50 0.67
N GLU A 175 -0.50 -18.26 1.62
CA GLU A 175 0.33 -19.26 2.24
C GLU A 175 -0.48 -19.91 3.36
N PRO A 176 -0.26 -21.21 3.64
CA PRO A 176 -0.89 -21.89 4.76
C PRO A 176 -0.75 -21.14 6.09
N GLN A 177 0.32 -20.35 6.26
CA GLN A 177 0.58 -19.53 7.44
C GLN A 177 -0.48 -18.43 7.67
N GLN A 178 -1.08 -17.88 6.61
CA GLN A 178 -2.17 -16.90 6.74
C GLN A 178 -3.42 -17.54 7.35
N PHE A 179 -3.69 -18.82 7.04
CA PHE A 179 -4.77 -19.57 7.68
C PHE A 179 -4.40 -20.02 9.10
N ALA A 180 -3.12 -20.26 9.39
CA ALA A 180 -2.67 -20.53 10.76
C ALA A 180 -2.83 -19.30 11.67
N ALA A 181 -2.60 -18.09 11.15
CA ALA A 181 -2.85 -16.83 11.88
C ALA A 181 -4.33 -16.58 12.20
N LEU A 182 -5.24 -17.31 11.55
CA LEU A 182 -6.68 -17.30 11.85
C LEU A 182 -7.06 -18.26 12.99
N GLU A 183 -6.11 -19.05 13.53
CA GLU A 183 -6.34 -19.89 14.71
C GLU A 183 -6.20 -19.05 15.98
N LEU A 184 -7.33 -18.60 16.54
CA LEU A 184 -7.38 -17.97 17.85
C LEU A 184 -7.54 -19.05 18.93
N SER A 185 -6.86 -18.87 20.06
CA SER A 185 -7.10 -19.68 21.25
C SER A 185 -8.53 -19.47 21.76
N GLN A 186 -9.06 -20.47 22.50
CA GLN A 186 -10.40 -20.38 23.09
C GLN A 186 -10.53 -19.18 24.05
N GLU A 187 -9.43 -18.77 24.68
CA GLU A 187 -9.34 -17.64 25.60
C GLU A 187 -9.45 -16.31 24.86
N GLU A 188 -8.68 -16.13 23.78
CA GLU A 188 -8.77 -14.95 22.91
C GLU A 188 -10.15 -14.82 22.26
N LEU A 189 -10.73 -15.94 21.84
CA LEU A 189 -12.09 -15.98 21.31
C LEU A 189 -13.12 -15.48 22.32
N ASN A 190 -13.04 -15.94 23.57
CA ASN A 190 -13.94 -15.50 24.63
C ASN A 190 -13.79 -14.01 24.95
N GLU A 191 -12.56 -13.48 24.88
CA GLU A 191 -12.29 -12.06 25.06
C GLU A 191 -12.88 -11.21 23.92
N ILE A 192 -12.73 -11.66 22.67
CA ILE A 192 -13.32 -11.01 21.51
C ILE A 192 -14.85 -11.03 21.59
N ILE A 193 -15.45 -12.16 21.98
CA ILE A 193 -16.90 -12.27 22.21
C ILE A 193 -17.36 -11.22 23.22
N LYS A 194 -16.64 -11.10 24.34
CA LYS A 194 -16.98 -10.15 25.40
C LYS A 194 -16.89 -8.69 24.97
N ASN A 195 -15.95 -8.36 24.08
CA ASN A 195 -15.68 -6.99 23.63
C ASN A 195 -16.42 -6.61 22.33
N SER A 196 -17.03 -7.58 21.64
CA SER A 196 -17.77 -7.34 20.40
C SER A 196 -19.09 -6.60 20.65
N ALA A 197 -19.44 -5.66 19.76
CA ALA A 197 -20.73 -5.01 19.80
C ALA A 197 -21.83 -6.02 19.50
N PRO A 198 -22.94 -6.06 20.26
CA PRO A 198 -24.04 -6.97 19.98
C PRO A 198 -24.63 -6.69 18.58
N LEU A 199 -25.38 -7.63 18.03
CA LEU A 199 -26.16 -7.39 16.81
C LEU A 199 -27.27 -6.36 17.07
N LEU A 200 -27.71 -5.66 16.02
CA LEU A 200 -28.91 -4.82 16.10
C LEU A 200 -30.14 -5.69 16.40
N THR A 201 -30.90 -5.27 17.40
CA THR A 201 -32.19 -5.85 17.72
C THR A 201 -33.22 -5.53 16.62
N PRO A 202 -34.30 -6.32 16.49
CA PRO A 202 -35.38 -6.02 15.56
C PRO A 202 -35.98 -4.62 15.79
N GLN A 203 -36.03 -4.17 17.04
CA GLN A 203 -36.54 -2.84 17.42
C GLN A 203 -35.62 -1.72 16.93
N GLU A 204 -34.29 -1.83 17.13
CA GLU A 204 -33.30 -0.86 16.63
C GLU A 204 -33.34 -0.78 15.09
N THR A 205 -33.45 -1.94 14.43
CA THR A 205 -33.55 -2.04 12.97
C THR A 205 -34.78 -1.29 12.45
N GLN A 206 -35.91 -1.43 13.14
CA GLN A 206 -37.15 -0.72 12.79
C GLN A 206 -37.06 0.79 13.03
N GLN A 207 -36.40 1.23 14.11
CA GLN A 207 -36.18 2.65 14.38
C GLN A 207 -35.24 3.29 13.34
N LEU A 208 -34.20 2.57 12.92
CA LEU A 208 -33.30 3.02 11.86
C LEU A 208 -34.00 3.13 10.50
N ALA A 209 -34.87 2.17 10.16
CA ALA A 209 -35.66 2.20 8.95
C ALA A 209 -36.66 3.38 8.90
N GLN A 210 -37.03 3.93 10.06
CA GLN A 210 -37.91 5.11 10.16
C GLN A 210 -37.16 6.44 10.07
N LYS A 211 -35.82 6.46 10.10
CA LYS A 211 -35.05 7.70 9.92
C LYS A 211 -35.04 8.10 8.44
N ASP A 212 -35.46 9.33 8.16
CA ASP A 212 -35.49 9.90 6.81
C ASP A 212 -34.09 10.36 6.38
N SER A 213 -33.17 9.40 6.25
CA SER A 213 -31.80 9.61 5.77
C SER A 213 -31.42 8.49 4.82
N ARG A 214 -31.12 8.87 3.57
CA ARG A 214 -30.66 7.96 2.53
C ARG A 214 -29.39 7.21 2.92
N GLU A 215 -28.50 7.87 3.66
CA GLU A 215 -27.26 7.26 4.13
C GLU A 215 -27.52 6.16 5.17
N ILE A 216 -28.49 6.37 6.08
CA ILE A 216 -28.87 5.37 7.08
C ILE A 216 -29.55 4.18 6.41
N ALA A 217 -30.43 4.42 5.43
CA ALA A 217 -31.08 3.37 4.66
C ALA A 217 -30.05 2.49 3.91
N ASP A 218 -29.08 3.12 3.24
CA ASP A 218 -28.01 2.40 2.52
C ASP A 218 -27.13 1.58 3.47
N LEU A 219 -26.79 2.13 4.65
CA LEU A 219 -26.03 1.40 5.67
C LEU A 219 -26.82 0.23 6.27
N LEU A 220 -28.12 0.42 6.53
CA LEU A 220 -29.00 -0.61 7.07
C LEU A 220 -29.16 -1.77 6.08
N GLN A 221 -29.34 -1.48 4.78
CA GLN A 221 -29.39 -2.49 3.73
C GLN A 221 -28.08 -3.29 3.67
N LYS A 222 -26.92 -2.61 3.70
CA LYS A 222 -25.61 -3.27 3.71
C LYS A 222 -25.43 -4.20 4.93
N TYR A 223 -25.90 -3.76 6.09
CA TYR A 223 -25.88 -4.57 7.32
C TYR A 223 -26.75 -5.83 7.19
N GLN A 224 -27.97 -5.70 6.67
CA GLN A 224 -28.89 -6.82 6.45
C GLN A 224 -28.35 -7.81 5.41
N ASP A 225 -27.87 -7.31 4.28
CA ASP A 225 -27.26 -8.15 3.23
C ASP A 225 -26.07 -8.94 3.79
N MET A 226 -25.24 -8.31 4.63
CA MET A 226 -24.11 -8.98 5.25
C MET A 226 -24.56 -10.07 6.23
N LEU A 227 -25.56 -9.80 7.08
CA LEU A 227 -26.12 -10.80 7.99
C LEU A 227 -26.69 -12.02 7.27
N GLU A 228 -27.38 -11.81 6.14
CA GLU A 228 -27.93 -12.89 5.34
C GLU A 228 -26.80 -13.78 4.77
N ARG A 229 -25.77 -13.15 4.22
CA ARG A 229 -24.62 -13.85 3.61
C ARG A 229 -23.78 -14.59 4.62
N LEU A 230 -23.62 -14.05 5.82
CA LEU A 230 -22.91 -14.70 6.90
C LEU A 230 -23.70 -15.86 7.52
N ASN A 231 -25.03 -15.86 7.37
CA ASN A 231 -25.88 -16.99 7.70
C ASN A 231 -26.07 -18.00 6.56
N GLY A 232 -25.54 -17.71 5.37
CA GLY A 232 -25.66 -18.53 4.18
C GLY A 232 -24.77 -19.78 4.19
N ASN A 233 -24.92 -20.59 3.15
CA ASN A 233 -24.10 -21.78 2.94
C ASN A 233 -22.75 -21.40 2.30
N CYS A 234 -21.70 -22.15 2.64
CA CYS A 234 -20.42 -22.11 1.94
C CYS A 234 -20.66 -22.50 0.47
N THR A 235 -20.22 -21.69 -0.50
CA THR A 235 -20.44 -22.04 -1.92
C THR A 235 -19.53 -23.15 -2.44
N ILE A 236 -18.49 -23.53 -1.69
CA ILE A 236 -17.65 -24.68 -2.03
C ILE A 236 -18.34 -25.97 -1.59
N ASP A 237 -18.76 -26.03 -0.33
CA ASP A 237 -19.33 -27.25 0.27
C ASP A 237 -20.85 -27.36 0.14
N LEU A 238 -21.51 -26.26 -0.24
CA LEU A 238 -22.97 -26.09 -0.32
C LEU A 238 -23.71 -26.27 1.02
N GLU A 239 -22.98 -26.33 2.12
CA GLU A 239 -23.50 -26.48 3.49
C GLU A 239 -23.10 -25.28 4.36
N LYS A 240 -23.82 -25.07 5.46
CA LYS A 240 -23.46 -24.04 6.45
C LYS A 240 -22.18 -24.47 7.16
N PRO A 241 -21.09 -23.68 7.12
CA PRO A 241 -19.85 -24.06 7.79
C PRO A 241 -20.04 -24.11 9.30
N ALA A 242 -19.36 -25.05 9.96
CA ALA A 242 -19.31 -25.11 11.42
C ALA A 242 -18.69 -23.81 11.98
N PRO A 243 -19.21 -23.23 13.07
CA PRO A 243 -18.73 -21.95 13.62
C PRO A 243 -17.21 -21.88 13.82
N GLU A 244 -16.62 -22.95 14.34
CA GLU A 244 -15.20 -23.09 14.63
C GLU A 244 -14.31 -23.17 13.38
N ASN A 245 -14.89 -23.45 12.22
CA ASN A 245 -14.18 -23.66 10.96
C ASN A 245 -14.69 -22.71 9.86
N ALA A 246 -15.38 -21.63 10.25
CA ALA A 246 -15.92 -20.66 9.34
C ALA A 246 -14.96 -19.48 9.15
N VAL A 247 -14.82 -19.03 7.91
CA VAL A 247 -14.03 -17.85 7.54
C VAL A 247 -14.87 -16.97 6.62
N VAL A 248 -14.81 -15.66 6.81
CA VAL A 248 -15.42 -14.70 5.89
C VAL A 248 -14.35 -14.19 4.96
N LEU A 249 -14.58 -14.32 3.66
CA LEU A 249 -13.81 -13.62 2.66
C LEU A 249 -14.52 -12.32 2.32
N VAL A 250 -13.85 -11.19 2.53
CA VAL A 250 -14.42 -9.87 2.28
C VAL A 250 -13.61 -9.14 1.24
N LYS A 251 -14.29 -8.66 0.19
CA LYS A 251 -13.72 -7.64 -0.70
C LYS A 251 -13.83 -6.28 -0.03
N GLN A 252 -12.72 -5.60 0.16
CA GLN A 252 -12.65 -4.26 0.71
C GLN A 252 -12.19 -3.28 -0.37
N TYR A 253 -12.61 -2.02 -0.28
CA TYR A 253 -12.11 -0.92 -1.09
C TYR A 253 -11.58 0.19 -0.19
N PHE A 254 -10.58 0.92 -0.67
CA PHE A 254 -9.95 1.97 0.11
C PHE A 254 -10.57 3.34 -0.17
N LYS A 255 -11.06 4.00 0.88
CA LYS A 255 -11.68 5.33 0.80
C LYS A 255 -11.45 6.10 2.11
N ASP A 256 -11.09 7.38 2.01
CA ASP A 256 -10.95 8.31 3.15
C ASP A 256 -10.06 7.76 4.28
N SER A 257 -8.95 7.13 3.91
CA SER A 257 -7.99 6.50 4.83
C SER A 257 -8.48 5.25 5.57
N ALA A 258 -9.58 4.64 5.11
CA ALA A 258 -10.11 3.42 5.69
C ALA A 258 -10.42 2.36 4.62
N TRP A 259 -10.23 1.10 4.98
CA TRP A 259 -10.72 -0.04 4.21
C TRP A 259 -12.18 -0.30 4.56
N LEU A 260 -13.05 -0.14 3.57
CA LEU A 260 -14.49 -0.33 3.70
C LEU A 260 -14.92 -1.59 2.95
N PRO A 261 -15.88 -2.37 3.45
CA PRO A 261 -16.38 -3.54 2.75
C PRO A 261 -17.10 -3.11 1.47
N VAL A 262 -16.81 -3.79 0.35
CA VAL A 262 -17.55 -3.62 -0.90
C VAL A 262 -18.94 -4.24 -0.70
N PRO A 263 -20.03 -3.47 -0.91
CA PRO A 263 -21.39 -3.96 -0.72
C PRO A 263 -21.65 -5.23 -1.53
N GLY A 264 -22.21 -6.24 -0.86
CA GLY A 264 -22.57 -7.49 -1.52
C GLY A 264 -21.39 -8.29 -2.07
N ARG A 265 -20.18 -8.13 -1.52
CA ARG A 265 -18.98 -8.91 -1.90
C ARG A 265 -18.30 -9.61 -0.72
N SER A 266 -19.01 -9.76 0.40
CA SER A 266 -18.60 -10.63 1.51
C SER A 266 -19.27 -11.98 1.39
N GLN A 267 -18.55 -13.05 1.73
CA GLN A 267 -19.06 -14.41 1.68
C GLN A 267 -18.40 -15.31 2.72
N ILE A 268 -19.20 -16.16 3.35
CA ILE A 268 -18.74 -17.15 4.33
C ILE A 268 -18.32 -18.44 3.63
N PHE A 269 -17.24 -19.04 4.11
CA PHE A 269 -16.69 -20.29 3.62
C PHE A 269 -16.29 -21.20 4.79
N ASN A 270 -16.19 -22.49 4.53
CA ASN A 270 -15.40 -23.39 5.35
C ASN A 270 -13.91 -23.10 5.12
N LYS A 271 -13.14 -22.90 6.20
CA LYS A 271 -11.73 -22.52 6.17
C LYS A 271 -10.88 -23.55 5.41
N GLN A 272 -11.05 -24.85 5.69
CA GLN A 272 -10.28 -25.92 5.03
C GLN A 272 -10.61 -26.03 3.55
N SER A 273 -11.89 -25.95 3.19
CA SER A 273 -12.33 -26.00 1.80
C SER A 273 -11.83 -24.79 1.02
N LEU A 274 -11.88 -23.59 1.60
CA LEU A 274 -11.35 -22.38 0.99
C LEU A 274 -9.83 -22.45 0.82
N GLN A 275 -9.09 -22.92 1.83
CA GLN A 275 -7.65 -23.11 1.75
C GLN A 275 -7.26 -24.08 0.63
N THR A 276 -7.92 -25.23 0.54
CA THR A 276 -7.71 -26.23 -0.51
C THR A 276 -8.05 -25.65 -1.90
N TYR A 277 -9.11 -24.85 -1.98
CA TYR A 277 -9.50 -24.19 -3.22
C TYR A 277 -8.46 -23.15 -3.66
N CYS A 278 -8.10 -22.22 -2.79
CA CYS A 278 -7.15 -21.15 -3.12
C CYS A 278 -5.77 -21.68 -3.53
N THR A 279 -5.32 -22.78 -2.89
CA THR A 279 -4.04 -23.43 -3.22
C THR A 279 -4.06 -24.18 -4.54
N SER A 280 -5.22 -24.68 -4.99
CA SER A 280 -5.34 -25.44 -6.25
C SER A 280 -5.76 -24.60 -7.46
N ALA A 281 -6.48 -23.49 -7.25
CA ALA A 281 -7.12 -22.70 -8.30
C ALA A 281 -6.44 -21.36 -8.60
N ASN A 282 -5.10 -21.27 -8.41
CA ASN A 282 -4.31 -20.05 -8.60
C ASN A 282 -4.92 -18.82 -7.88
N ALA A 283 -5.31 -18.99 -6.61
CA ALA A 283 -5.85 -17.91 -5.78
C ALA A 283 -7.01 -17.13 -6.44
N THR A 284 -7.97 -17.82 -7.06
CA THR A 284 -9.20 -17.17 -7.58
C THR A 284 -10.36 -17.28 -6.59
N HIS A 285 -11.32 -16.36 -6.66
CA HIS A 285 -12.50 -16.35 -5.80
C HIS A 285 -13.50 -17.43 -6.25
N PRO A 286 -14.02 -18.29 -5.35
CA PRO A 286 -14.87 -19.43 -5.73
C PRO A 286 -16.13 -19.05 -6.52
N LEU A 287 -16.80 -17.98 -6.09
CA LEU A 287 -18.04 -17.50 -6.73
C LEU A 287 -17.79 -16.56 -7.93
N THR A 288 -17.05 -15.47 -7.74
CA THR A 288 -16.88 -14.41 -8.75
C THR A 288 -15.81 -14.72 -9.79
N ARG A 289 -14.95 -15.72 -9.53
CA ARG A 289 -13.77 -16.06 -10.34
C ARG A 289 -12.75 -14.93 -10.50
N GLU A 290 -12.83 -13.89 -9.66
CA GLU A 290 -11.82 -12.84 -9.61
C GLU A 290 -10.50 -13.37 -9.05
N ASN A 291 -9.38 -12.77 -9.46
CA ASN A 291 -8.10 -13.03 -8.82
C ASN A 291 -8.13 -12.45 -7.39
N LEU A 292 -7.82 -13.25 -6.37
CA LEU A 292 -7.80 -12.81 -4.97
C LEU A 292 -6.61 -11.91 -4.69
N LEU A 293 -5.50 -12.08 -5.42
CA LEU A 293 -4.29 -11.25 -5.30
C LEU A 293 -4.45 -9.92 -6.03
N GLU A 294 -5.20 -9.92 -7.14
CA GLU A 294 -5.44 -8.74 -7.98
C GLU A 294 -6.94 -8.58 -8.28
N PRO A 295 -7.77 -8.25 -7.27
CA PRO A 295 -9.20 -8.16 -7.47
C PRO A 295 -9.60 -6.94 -8.30
N THR A 296 -10.75 -7.05 -8.97
CA THR A 296 -11.23 -5.99 -9.85
C THR A 296 -11.58 -4.71 -9.05
N PRO A 297 -11.19 -3.51 -9.52
CA PRO A 297 -11.51 -2.26 -8.82
C PRO A 297 -13.02 -2.07 -8.61
N TYR A 298 -13.40 -1.45 -7.49
CA TYR A 298 -14.79 -1.12 -7.19
C TYR A 298 -15.17 0.23 -7.78
N LYS A 299 -16.27 0.31 -8.53
CA LYS A 299 -16.73 1.55 -9.17
C LYS A 299 -18.03 2.01 -8.54
N VAL A 300 -18.06 3.27 -8.11
CA VAL A 300 -19.27 3.95 -7.62
C VAL A 300 -19.35 5.27 -8.37
N ASP A 301 -20.44 5.48 -9.11
CA ASP A 301 -20.64 6.65 -9.97
C ASP A 301 -19.49 6.86 -10.96
N THR A 302 -18.69 7.92 -10.79
CA THR A 302 -17.55 8.25 -11.65
C THR A 302 -16.20 7.90 -11.02
N GLU A 303 -16.21 7.42 -9.76
CA GLU A 303 -15.00 7.12 -9.00
C GLU A 303 -14.67 5.63 -9.07
N THR A 304 -13.37 5.33 -9.17
CA THR A 304 -12.85 3.95 -9.16
C THR A 304 -11.92 3.80 -7.97
N TYR A 305 -12.24 2.84 -7.10
CA TYR A 305 -11.50 2.55 -5.88
C TYR A 305 -10.71 1.24 -6.03
N HIS A 306 -9.47 1.26 -5.53
CA HIS A 306 -8.66 0.06 -5.40
C HIS A 306 -9.28 -0.89 -4.38
N THR A 307 -9.16 -2.20 -4.65
CA THR A 307 -9.76 -3.24 -3.83
C THR A 307 -8.76 -4.29 -3.39
N ARG A 308 -9.06 -4.96 -2.28
CA ARG A 308 -8.34 -6.15 -1.81
C ARG A 308 -9.31 -7.19 -1.26
N TYR A 309 -8.88 -8.44 -1.18
CA TYR A 309 -9.58 -9.47 -0.42
C TYR A 309 -8.89 -9.70 0.92
N VAL A 310 -9.67 -9.78 1.98
CA VAL A 310 -9.18 -10.09 3.33
C VAL A 310 -9.97 -11.25 3.90
N PHE A 311 -9.27 -12.17 4.55
CA PHE A 311 -9.87 -13.24 5.33
C PHE A 311 -10.10 -12.74 6.75
N HIS A 312 -11.36 -12.74 7.16
CA HIS A 312 -11.77 -12.43 8.52
C HIS A 312 -12.22 -13.70 9.22
N ASN A 313 -11.84 -13.84 10.48
CA ASN A 313 -12.41 -14.89 11.31
C ASN A 313 -13.92 -14.70 11.44
N TYR A 314 -14.65 -15.80 11.29
CA TYR A 314 -16.08 -15.82 11.57
C TYR A 314 -16.30 -16.58 12.86
N TYR A 315 -16.88 -15.94 13.87
CA TYR A 315 -17.32 -16.65 15.06
C TYR A 315 -18.82 -16.50 15.25
N TYR A 316 -19.46 -17.64 15.45
CA TYR A 316 -20.85 -17.72 15.85
C TYR A 316 -20.92 -18.39 17.21
N SER A 317 -21.33 -17.64 18.24
CA SER A 317 -21.61 -18.22 19.55
C SER A 317 -23.12 -18.43 19.70
N PRO A 318 -23.61 -19.68 19.60
CA PRO A 318 -25.02 -19.99 19.90
C PRO A 318 -25.32 -19.97 21.41
N GLN A 319 -24.29 -19.91 22.27
CA GLN A 319 -24.41 -20.06 23.72
C GLN A 319 -24.52 -18.72 24.46
N ALA A 320 -24.29 -17.60 23.77
CA ALA A 320 -24.58 -16.28 24.32
C ALA A 320 -26.10 -16.09 24.46
N SER A 321 -26.53 -15.32 25.46
CA SER A 321 -27.94 -14.95 25.67
C SER A 321 -28.59 -14.23 24.48
N SER A 322 -27.80 -13.86 23.47
CA SER A 322 -28.23 -13.50 22.13
C SER A 322 -27.21 -14.06 21.13
N PRO A 323 -27.64 -14.68 20.00
CA PRO A 323 -26.72 -15.20 19.01
C PRO A 323 -25.82 -14.07 18.52
N THR A 324 -24.52 -14.19 18.78
CA THR A 324 -23.56 -13.15 18.43
C THR A 324 -22.79 -13.62 17.20
N ILE A 325 -22.96 -12.90 16.10
CA ILE A 325 -22.15 -13.06 14.89
C ILE A 325 -21.00 -12.07 15.03
N ILE A 326 -19.80 -12.60 15.20
CA ILE A 326 -18.59 -11.81 15.33
C ILE A 326 -17.91 -11.84 13.98
N SER A 327 -18.37 -10.96 13.11
CA SER A 327 -17.51 -10.37 12.10
C SER A 327 -17.20 -8.96 12.58
N GLN A 328 -15.92 -8.60 12.64
CA GLN A 328 -15.50 -7.24 13.01
C GLN A 328 -16.27 -6.19 12.20
N GLU A 329 -16.57 -6.48 10.94
CA GLU A 329 -17.31 -5.60 10.04
C GLU A 329 -18.79 -5.47 10.43
N ILE A 330 -19.46 -6.57 10.79
CA ILE A 330 -20.84 -6.53 11.29
C ILE A 330 -20.90 -5.76 12.61
N SER A 331 -19.96 -6.01 13.52
CA SER A 331 -19.89 -5.31 14.80
C SER A 331 -19.66 -3.81 14.62
N MET A 332 -18.76 -3.42 13.71
CA MET A 332 -18.51 -2.01 13.39
C MET A 332 -19.72 -1.34 12.74
N MET A 333 -20.40 -2.01 11.81
CA MET A 333 -21.62 -1.48 11.20
C MET A 333 -22.76 -1.39 12.20
N ALA A 334 -22.94 -2.40 13.06
CA ALA A 334 -23.92 -2.37 14.14
C ALA A 334 -23.65 -1.20 15.09
N ALA A 335 -22.39 -0.98 15.50
CA ALA A 335 -21.99 0.14 16.33
C ALA A 335 -22.30 1.50 15.64
N LYS A 336 -21.88 1.68 14.38
CA LYS A 336 -22.14 2.92 13.62
C LYS A 336 -23.64 3.19 13.45
N LEU A 337 -24.43 2.16 13.15
CA LEU A 337 -25.89 2.28 13.06
C LEU A 337 -26.51 2.61 14.42
N ARG A 338 -25.99 2.06 15.52
CA ARG A 338 -26.44 2.38 16.88
C ARG A 338 -26.09 3.82 17.27
N ASP A 339 -24.92 4.32 16.86
CA ASP A 339 -24.55 5.74 17.03
C ASP A 339 -25.49 6.68 16.25
N CYS A 340 -25.97 6.24 15.09
CA CYS A 340 -27.01 6.96 14.36
C CYS A 340 -28.34 7.01 15.14
N LEU A 341 -28.63 6.08 16.05
CA LEU A 341 -29.82 6.14 16.92
C LEU A 341 -29.63 7.11 18.09
N THR A 342 -28.43 7.20 18.66
CA THR A 342 -28.13 8.04 19.84
C THR A 342 -27.86 9.50 19.47
N THR A 343 -27.36 9.77 18.27
CA THR A 343 -27.27 11.14 17.72
C THR A 343 -28.66 11.65 17.35
N SER A 344 -29.30 12.30 18.32
CA SER A 344 -30.50 13.10 18.08
C SER A 344 -30.15 14.23 17.10
N PRO A 345 -30.99 14.52 16.09
CA PRO A 345 -30.76 15.70 15.25
C PRO A 345 -30.74 16.92 16.18
N LYS A 346 -29.60 17.62 16.22
CA LYS A 346 -29.50 18.91 16.90
C LYS A 346 -30.65 19.75 16.32
N PRO A 347 -31.63 20.19 17.12
CA PRO A 347 -32.76 20.93 16.59
C PRO A 347 -32.18 22.11 15.83
N ALA A 348 -32.53 22.22 14.54
CA ALA A 348 -32.17 23.36 13.74
C ALA A 348 -32.55 24.60 14.57
N GLN A 349 -31.55 25.36 14.99
CA GLN A 349 -31.79 26.67 15.59
C GLN A 349 -32.41 27.50 14.47
N VAL A 350 -33.74 27.48 14.41
CA VAL A 350 -34.52 28.47 13.69
C VAL A 350 -34.11 29.79 14.31
N THR A 351 -33.23 30.50 13.62
CA THR A 351 -32.92 31.88 13.94
C THR A 351 -34.18 32.64 13.58
N ILE A 352 -35.09 32.76 14.55
CA ILE A 352 -36.19 33.70 14.47
C ILE A 352 -35.50 35.07 14.53
N HIS A 353 -35.34 35.70 13.36
CA HIS A 353 -35.11 37.13 13.31
C HIS A 353 -36.33 37.81 13.92
N SER A 354 -36.26 38.07 15.23
CA SER A 354 -37.12 39.03 15.92
C SER A 354 -36.74 40.41 15.38
N GLY A 355 -37.38 40.80 14.27
CA GLY A 355 -37.42 42.16 13.80
C GLY A 355 -38.14 42.99 14.84
N SER A 356 -37.37 43.69 15.66
CA SER A 356 -37.84 44.75 16.53
C SER A 356 -38.50 45.84 15.66
N GLN A 357 -39.83 45.87 15.67
CA GLN A 357 -40.57 47.04 15.21
C GLN A 357 -40.26 48.20 16.17
N GLN A 358 -39.29 49.04 15.80
CA GLN A 358 -39.20 50.40 16.33
C GLN A 358 -40.36 51.21 15.76
N ALA A 359 -41.29 51.57 16.63
CA ALA A 359 -42.29 52.59 16.39
C ALA A 359 -41.58 53.93 16.13
N MET A 360 -41.65 54.42 14.88
CA MET A 360 -41.23 55.76 14.53
C MET A 360 -42.46 56.67 14.62
N PHE A 361 -42.59 57.38 15.74
CA PHE A 361 -43.48 58.52 15.88
C PHE A 361 -43.05 59.61 14.89
N THR A 362 -43.95 59.96 13.96
CA THR A 362 -43.87 61.19 13.17
C THR A 362 -44.76 62.23 13.84
N PRO A 363 -44.27 63.46 14.11
CA PRO A 363 -45.14 64.56 14.53
C PRO A 363 -45.88 65.12 13.31
N ALA A 364 -47.16 65.43 13.51
CA ALA A 364 -48.04 66.08 12.55
C ALA A 364 -47.52 67.46 12.13
N ASN A 365 -47.74 67.80 10.86
CA ASN A 365 -47.78 69.17 10.40
C ASN A 365 -49.02 69.35 9.52
N ILE A 366 -49.83 70.34 9.92
CA ILE A 366 -51.11 70.86 9.37
C ILE A 366 -52.37 70.10 9.81
#